data_AF-A0A544VQ59-F1
#
_entry.id   AF-A0A544VQ59-F1
#
_cell.length_a   1.000
_cell.length_b   1.000
_cell.length_c   1.000
_cell.angle_alpha   90.00
_cell.angle_beta   90.00
_cell.angle_gamma   90.00
#
_symmetry.space_group_name_H-M   'P 1'
#
loop_
_entity.id
_entity.type
_entity.pdbx_description
1 polymer ?
#
loop_
_entity_poly.entity_id
_entity_poly.type
_entity_poly.pdbx_seq_one_letter_code
_entity_poly.pdbx_strand_id
1 'polypeptide(L)' 'MTTFATSGAAALAIPDLPDRRRMYREVGARLRAAMRESGVDALVLLGNGNVVYATGASWPLLDA' A
#
# COMPACT_ATOMS: atom_id res chain seq x y z
N MET A 1 -2.97 23.99 -21.35
CA MET A 1 -4.38 23.60 -21.19
C MET A 1 -4.40 22.10 -20.92
N THR A 2 -4.84 21.70 -19.73
CA THR A 2 -4.89 20.28 -19.34
C THR A 2 -6.35 19.85 -19.35
N THR A 3 -6.72 18.97 -20.29
CA THR A 3 -8.08 18.48 -20.45
C THR A 3 -8.29 17.23 -19.60
N PHE A 4 -9.26 17.27 -18.68
CA PHE A 4 -9.68 16.08 -17.93
C PHE A 4 -10.64 15.24 -18.77
N ALA A 5 -10.46 13.92 -18.73
CA ALA A 5 -11.37 12.99 -19.40
C ALA A 5 -12.75 13.05 -18.73
N THR A 6 -13.80 13.26 -19.53
CA THR A 6 -15.19 13.13 -19.08
C THR A 6 -15.61 11.66 -19.15
N SER A 7 -16.11 11.10 -18.05
CA SER A 7 -16.48 9.69 -17.94
C SER A 7 -17.82 9.42 -18.64
N GLY A 8 -17.78 8.76 -19.80
CA GLY A 8 -18.97 8.29 -20.52
C GLY A 8 -19.29 6.82 -20.23
N ALA A 9 -20.53 6.57 -19.79
CA ALA A 9 -21.26 5.30 -19.70
C ALA A 9 -20.65 4.15 -18.86
N ALA A 10 -21.35 3.79 -17.78
CA ALA A 10 -20.93 2.92 -16.68
C ALA A 10 -19.68 3.46 -15.98
N ALA A 11 -19.86 4.58 -15.27
CA ALA A 11 -18.85 5.13 -14.38
C ALA A 11 -18.16 4.00 -13.63
N LEU A 12 -16.86 3.82 -13.85
CA LEU A 12 -16.00 3.03 -12.97
C LEU A 12 -16.26 3.58 -11.56
N ALA A 13 -17.15 2.93 -10.81
CA ALA A 13 -17.58 3.41 -9.52
C ALA A 13 -16.39 3.28 -8.59
N ILE A 14 -15.67 4.40 -8.39
CA ILE A 14 -14.55 4.46 -7.47
C ILE A 14 -15.16 4.45 -6.08
N PRO A 15 -14.85 3.45 -5.23
CA PRO A 15 -15.36 3.44 -3.86
C PRO A 15 -14.80 4.63 -3.07
N ASP A 16 -15.62 5.22 -2.19
CA ASP A 16 -15.18 6.31 -1.31
C ASP A 16 -14.03 5.90 -0.38
N LEU A 17 -13.97 4.60 -0.05
CA LEU A 17 -12.94 4.03 0.81
C LEU A 17 -12.18 2.93 0.08
N PRO A 18 -10.84 2.87 0.26
CA PRO A 18 -10.06 1.79 -0.31
C PRO A 18 -10.38 0.46 0.37
N ASP A 19 -10.34 -0.63 -0.42
CA ASP A 19 -10.29 -1.98 0.14
C ASP A 19 -8.90 -2.24 0.75
N ARG A 20 -8.78 -1.90 2.03
CA ARG A 20 -7.53 -2.03 2.79
C ARG A 20 -7.08 -3.49 2.89
N ARG A 21 -8.00 -4.46 2.96
CA ARG A 21 -7.64 -5.88 3.05
C ARG A 21 -6.96 -6.33 1.76
N ARG A 22 -7.52 -5.96 0.61
CA ARG A 22 -6.88 -6.22 -0.69
C ARG A 22 -5.54 -5.50 -0.80
N MET A 23 -5.50 -4.21 -0.44
CA MET A 23 -4.31 -3.38 -0.52
C MET A 23 -3.12 -3.97 0.27
N TYR A 24 -3.30 -4.28 1.56
CA TYR A 24 -2.20 -4.81 2.37
C TYR A 24 -1.79 -6.23 1.96
N ARG A 25 -2.71 -7.04 1.42
CA ARG A 25 -2.36 -8.34 0.82
C ARG A 25 -1.42 -8.18 -0.36
N GLU A 26 -1.70 -7.22 -1.24
CA GLU A 26 -0.88 -6.92 -2.42
C GLU A 26 0.48 -6.31 -2.04
N VAL A 27 0.52 -5.40 -1.05
CA VAL A 27 1.77 -4.86 -0.49
C VAL A 27 2.65 -6.00 0.05
N GLY A 28 2.08 -6.91 0.84
CA GLY A 28 2.83 -8.05 1.37
C GLY A 28 3.34 -8.99 0.26
N ALA A 29 2.58 -9.19 -0.82
CA ALA A 29 3.02 -9.98 -1.97
C ALA A 29 4.19 -9.32 -2.69
N ARG A 30 4.11 -8.00 -2.91
CA ARG A 30 5.20 -7.21 -3.50
C ARG A 30 6.46 -7.26 -2.65
N LEU A 31 6.32 -7.11 -1.33
CA LEU A 31 7.47 -7.14 -0.41
C LEU A 31 8.17 -8.50 -0.43
N ARG A 32 7.40 -9.60 -0.39
CA ARG A 32 7.96 -10.95 -0.50
C ARG A 32 8.57 -11.24 -1.87
N ALA A 33 8.04 -10.66 -2.95
CA ALA A 33 8.65 -10.77 -4.26
C ALA A 33 10.04 -10.10 -4.29
N ALA A 34 10.13 -8.86 -3.79
CA ALA A 34 11.39 -8.14 -3.66
C ALA A 34 12.39 -8.86 -2.74
N MET A 35 11.92 -9.44 -1.63
CA MET A 35 12.76 -10.26 -0.74
C MET A 35 13.36 -11.46 -1.48
N ARG A 36 12.58 -12.19 -2.29
CA ARG A 36 13.08 -13.32 -3.09
C ARG A 36 14.09 -12.87 -4.14
N GLU A 37 13.80 -11.77 -4.85
CA GLU A 37 14.72 -11.20 -5.85
C GLU A 37 16.05 -10.75 -5.22
N SER A 38 16.03 -10.33 -3.96
CA SER A 38 17.20 -9.85 -3.22
C SER A 38 17.90 -10.94 -2.39
N GLY A 39 17.39 -12.18 -2.38
CA GLY A 39 17.94 -13.26 -1.53
C GLY A 39 17.78 -13.03 -0.03
N VAL A 40 16.70 -12.36 0.40
CA VAL A 40 16.42 -12.02 1.79
C VAL A 40 15.38 -12.97 2.38
N ASP A 41 15.75 -13.72 3.43
CA ASP A 41 14.85 -14.67 4.09
C ASP A 41 13.93 -14.00 5.12
N ALA A 42 14.37 -12.90 5.73
CA ALA A 42 13.62 -12.17 6.74
C ALA A 42 13.82 -10.65 6.62
N LEU A 43 12.75 -9.90 6.86
CA LEU A 43 12.75 -8.44 6.85
C LEU A 43 12.22 -7.92 8.18
N VAL A 44 13.06 -7.21 8.93
CA VAL A 44 12.67 -6.52 10.16
C VAL A 44 12.34 -5.07 9.81
N LEU A 45 11.12 -4.63 10.15
CA LEU A 45 10.65 -3.28 9.86
C LEU A 45 11.01 -2.35 11.02
N LEU A 46 11.75 -1.29 10.71
CA LEU A 46 12.13 -0.24 11.64
C LEU A 46 11.53 1.10 11.19
N GLY A 47 11.16 1.94 12.16
CA GLY A 47 10.52 3.23 11.91
C GLY A 47 9.04 3.09 11.52
N ASN A 48 8.21 4.03 11.98
CA ASN A 48 6.77 3.93 11.86
C ASN A 48 6.29 3.89 10.40
N GLY A 49 6.95 4.62 9.49
CA GLY A 49 6.60 4.63 8.07
C GLY A 49 6.66 3.24 7.42
N ASN A 50 7.71 2.47 7.71
CA ASN A 50 7.87 1.12 7.17
C ASN A 50 6.84 0.14 7.74
N VAL A 51 6.55 0.26 9.05
CA VAL A 51 5.55 -0.57 9.73
C VAL A 51 4.15 -0.28 9.18
N VAL A 52 3.78 1.01 9.07
CA VAL A 52 2.48 1.45 8.52
C VAL A 52 2.34 1.02 7.07
N TYR A 53 3.38 1.17 6.25
CA TYR A 53 3.32 0.75 4.86
C TYR A 53 3.07 -0.75 4.73
N ALA A 54 3.86 -1.57 5.42
CA ALA A 54 3.79 -3.02 5.27
C ALA A 54 2.56 -3.65 5.92
N THR A 55 2.04 -3.06 7.00
CA THR A 55 1.02 -3.72 7.85
C THR A 55 -0.24 -2.89 8.08
N GLY A 56 -0.19 -1.58 7.88
CA GLY A 56 -1.25 -0.64 8.26
C GLY A 56 -1.32 -0.35 9.77
N ALA A 57 -0.55 -1.05 10.60
CA ALA A 57 -0.43 -0.74 12.00
C ALA A 57 0.47 0.49 12.19
N SER A 58 0.03 1.43 13.03
CA SER A 58 0.84 2.57 13.46
C SER A 58 1.04 2.50 14.97
N TRP A 59 2.21 2.95 15.42
CA TRP A 59 2.38 3.28 16.83
C TRP A 59 1.98 4.75 17.04
N PRO A 60 1.09 5.08 18.02
CA PRO A 60 0.59 6.44 18.23
C PRO A 60 1.63 7.40 18.85
N LEU A 61 2.79 6.88 19.25
CA LEU A 61 3.93 7.61 19.78
C LEU A 61 4.91 7.83 18.61
N LEU A 62 4.61 8.78 17.72
CA LEU A 62 5.57 9.17 16.68
C LEU A 62 6.75 9.91 17.35
N ASP A 63 7.95 9.46 17.06
CA ASP A 63 9.08 10.34 16.79
C ASP A 63 8.67 11.31 15.66
N ALA A 64 8.43 12.56 16.05
CA ALA A 64 8.13 13.68 15.16
C ALA A 64 9.36 14.08 14.33
#